data_AF-A0A5J4P8G5-F1
#
_entry.id   AF-A0A5J4P8G5-F1
#
_cell.length_a   1.000
_cell.length_b   1.000
_cell.length_c   1.000
_cell.angle_alpha   90.00
_cell.angle_beta   90.00
_cell.angle_gamma   90.00
#
_symmetry.space_group_name_H-M   'P 1'
#
loop_
_entity.id
_entity.type
_entity.pdbx_description
1 polymer ?
#
loop_
_entity_poly.entity_id
_entity_poly.type
_entity_poly.pdbx_seq_one_letter_code
_entity_poly.pdbx_strand_id
1 'polypeptide(L)'
;KAEVIQKMDTNIGQLMKTDAKFYAIHVSPSAKELSMMGKTEQEQSEAMKRYIREVFIPFYAGNFNKGLNAGDILFYGKIHFSRERSEKASFMHCHLIVSRKDQSNKKKLSPVTNHRNTTKGAIKGGFDRKTLFQQAESGFDKLFGYGRDIQETFVYCNTMKNGSISEKLKMQEQELHAG
;
A
#
# COMPACT_ATOMS: atom_id res chain seq x y z
N LYS A 1 18.73 -8.12 -11.70
CA LYS A 1 18.54 -8.59 -10.31
C LYS A 1 19.70 -8.18 -9.40
N ALA A 2 20.96 -8.50 -9.72
CA ALA A 2 22.13 -8.17 -8.89
C ALA A 2 22.28 -6.66 -8.61
N GLU A 3 22.16 -5.81 -9.63
CA GLU A 3 22.25 -4.34 -9.48
C GLU A 3 21.17 -3.76 -8.54
N VAL A 4 19.97 -4.34 -8.53
CA VAL A 4 18.85 -3.89 -7.68
C VAL A 4 19.10 -4.25 -6.22
N ILE A 5 19.61 -5.46 -5.97
CA ILE A 5 19.98 -5.91 -4.62
C ILE A 5 21.10 -5.01 -4.09
N GLN A 6 22.12 -4.75 -4.92
CA GLN A 6 23.22 -3.86 -4.56
C GLN A 6 22.76 -2.43 -4.25
N LYS A 7 21.82 -1.87 -5.03
CA LYS A 7 21.23 -0.55 -4.76
C LYS A 7 20.48 -0.52 -3.43
N MET A 8 19.76 -1.59 -3.08
CA MET A 8 19.06 -1.70 -1.79
C MET A 8 20.04 -1.82 -0.62
N ASP A 9 21.08 -2.65 -0.76
CA ASP A 9 22.07 -2.91 0.29
C ASP A 9 22.97 -1.72 0.58
N THR A 10 23.24 -0.88 -0.44
CA THR A 10 24.05 0.34 -0.29
C THR A 10 23.23 1.56 0.16
N ASN A 11 21.89 1.53 0.06
CA ASN A 11 21.01 2.61 0.52
C ASN A 11 20.73 2.57 2.03
N ILE A 12 21.79 2.50 2.84
CA ILE A 12 21.72 2.33 4.31
C ILE A 12 22.38 3.48 5.07
N GLY A 13 22.45 4.67 4.48
CA GLY A 13 23.15 5.82 5.01
C GLY A 13 22.69 6.19 6.43
N GLN A 14 23.63 6.16 7.37
CA GLN A 14 23.43 6.43 8.80
C GLN A 14 22.40 5.50 9.49
N LEU A 15 22.20 4.29 8.96
CA LEU A 15 21.48 3.22 9.66
C LEU A 15 22.46 2.46 10.55
N MET A 16 22.04 2.20 11.79
CA MET A 16 22.79 1.37 12.73
C MET A 16 22.66 -0.12 12.38
N LYS A 17 23.49 -0.99 12.94
CA LYS A 17 23.40 -2.44 12.70
C LYS A 17 22.04 -3.04 13.07
N THR A 18 21.37 -2.47 14.07
CA THR A 18 20.05 -2.90 14.56
C THR A 18 18.89 -2.25 13.81
N ASP A 19 19.16 -1.26 12.95
CA ASP A 19 18.13 -0.61 12.17
C ASP A 19 17.63 -1.53 11.05
N ALA A 20 16.32 -1.68 10.92
CA ALA A 20 15.72 -2.27 9.72
C ALA A 20 16.23 -1.54 8.47
N LYS A 21 16.65 -2.28 7.44
CA LYS A 21 17.16 -1.70 6.19
C LYS A 21 16.06 -1.44 5.16
N PHE A 22 15.02 -2.25 5.23
CA PHE A 22 13.85 -2.20 4.36
C PHE A 22 12.60 -2.62 5.13
N TYR A 23 11.45 -2.35 4.54
CA TYR A 23 10.14 -2.81 5.00
C TYR A 23 9.49 -3.65 3.91
N ALA A 24 8.89 -4.77 4.31
CA ALA A 24 8.09 -5.60 3.43
C ALA A 24 6.63 -5.13 3.46
N ILE A 25 6.02 -5.01 2.29
CA ILE A 25 4.61 -4.66 2.10
C ILE A 25 3.99 -5.73 1.20
N HIS A 26 2.82 -6.22 1.57
CA HIS A 26 2.05 -7.15 0.75
C HIS A 26 0.88 -6.41 0.12
N VAL A 27 0.79 -6.47 -1.20
CA VAL A 27 -0.33 -5.93 -1.98
C VAL A 27 -1.09 -7.13 -2.53
N SER A 28 -2.27 -7.38 -1.98
CA SER A 28 -3.09 -8.54 -2.31
C SER A 28 -4.50 -8.07 -2.66
N PRO A 29 -4.80 -7.82 -3.95
CA PRO A 29 -6.14 -7.44 -4.36
C PRO A 29 -7.14 -8.59 -4.15
N SER A 30 -8.41 -8.23 -3.96
CA SER A 30 -9.51 -9.18 -3.88
C SER A 30 -9.76 -9.85 -5.24
N ALA A 31 -10.51 -10.96 -5.28
CA ALA A 31 -10.87 -11.60 -6.54
C ALA A 31 -11.64 -10.66 -7.49
N LYS A 32 -12.45 -9.73 -6.95
CA LYS A 32 -13.17 -8.72 -7.74
C LYS A 32 -12.22 -7.64 -8.27
N GLU A 33 -11.24 -7.22 -7.48
CA GLU A 33 -10.22 -6.27 -7.95
C GLU A 33 -9.33 -6.90 -9.03
N LEU A 34 -8.98 -8.18 -8.88
CA LEU A 34 -8.20 -8.92 -9.87
C LEU A 34 -8.93 -9.06 -11.21
N SER A 35 -10.25 -9.20 -11.22
CA SER A 35 -11.01 -9.24 -12.48
C SER A 35 -10.98 -7.89 -13.21
N MET A 36 -10.86 -6.78 -12.49
CA MET A 36 -10.65 -5.44 -13.07
C MET A 36 -9.23 -5.24 -13.61
N MET A 37 -8.26 -5.97 -13.07
CA MET A 37 -6.85 -5.91 -13.51
C MET A 37 -6.57 -6.72 -14.79
N GLY A 38 -7.52 -7.54 -15.26
CA GLY A 38 -7.39 -8.31 -16.51
C GLY A 38 -7.79 -9.77 -16.35
N LYS A 39 -7.89 -10.46 -17.49
CA LYS A 39 -8.33 -11.87 -17.55
C LYS A 39 -7.15 -12.84 -17.54
N THR A 40 -6.00 -12.41 -18.03
CA THR A 40 -4.78 -13.22 -18.10
C THR A 40 -3.76 -12.83 -17.03
N GLU A 41 -2.86 -13.74 -16.66
CA GLU A 41 -1.77 -13.44 -15.73
C GLU A 41 -0.89 -12.27 -16.23
N GLN A 42 -0.68 -12.18 -17.53
CA GLN A 42 0.14 -11.12 -18.13
C GLN A 42 -0.54 -9.75 -18.00
N GLU A 43 -1.83 -9.64 -18.33
CA GLU A 43 -2.60 -8.40 -18.15
C GLU A 43 -2.63 -7.98 -16.68
N GLN A 44 -2.93 -8.93 -15.79
CA GLN A 44 -2.95 -8.69 -14.34
C GLN A 44 -1.58 -8.23 -13.82
N SER A 45 -0.50 -8.82 -14.30
CA SER A 45 0.87 -8.42 -13.92
C SER A 45 1.18 -6.99 -14.35
N GLU A 46 0.83 -6.59 -15.58
CA GLU A 46 1.04 -5.22 -16.05
C GLU A 46 0.14 -4.22 -15.32
N ALA A 47 -1.14 -4.56 -15.08
CA ALA A 47 -2.06 -3.75 -14.30
C ALA A 47 -1.57 -3.57 -12.85
N MET A 48 -1.08 -4.63 -12.21
CA MET A 48 -0.49 -4.57 -10.87
C MET A 48 0.75 -3.66 -10.84
N LYS A 49 1.66 -3.78 -11.81
CA LYS A 49 2.83 -2.89 -11.93
C LYS A 49 2.39 -1.43 -12.09
N ARG A 50 1.38 -1.18 -12.91
CA ARG A 50 0.80 0.15 -13.15
C ARG A 50 0.20 0.72 -11.86
N TYR A 51 -0.66 -0.04 -11.19
CA TYR A 51 -1.26 0.32 -9.90
C TYR A 51 -0.21 0.66 -8.84
N ILE A 52 0.83 -0.17 -8.70
CA ILE A 52 1.90 0.08 -7.74
C ILE A 52 2.62 1.40 -8.04
N ARG A 53 2.94 1.68 -9.31
CA ARG A 53 3.70 2.87 -9.71
C ARG A 53 2.90 4.16 -9.75
N GLU A 54 1.65 4.10 -10.21
CA GLU A 54 0.81 5.28 -10.43
C GLU A 54 -0.06 5.62 -9.22
N VAL A 55 -0.31 4.66 -8.33
CA VAL A 55 -1.21 4.85 -7.19
C VAL A 55 -0.51 4.57 -5.87
N PHE A 56 -0.08 3.32 -5.64
CA PHE A 56 0.38 2.90 -4.31
C PHE A 56 1.62 3.66 -3.84
N ILE A 57 2.68 3.72 -4.66
CA ILE A 57 3.95 4.36 -4.30
C ILE A 57 3.82 5.89 -4.17
N PRO A 58 3.10 6.62 -5.04
CA PRO A 58 2.81 8.03 -4.83
C PRO A 58 2.15 8.33 -3.49
N PHE A 59 1.09 7.59 -3.13
CA PHE A 59 0.44 7.78 -1.82
C PHE A 59 1.34 7.36 -0.67
N TYR A 60 2.11 6.28 -0.82
CA TYR A 60 3.11 5.86 0.17
C TYR A 60 4.16 6.96 0.42
N ALA A 61 4.66 7.63 -0.62
CA ALA A 61 5.62 8.72 -0.50
C ALA A 61 5.03 9.95 0.19
N GLY A 62 3.86 10.39 -0.27
CA GLY A 62 3.17 11.57 0.26
C GLY A 62 2.79 11.45 1.74
N ASN A 63 2.43 10.24 2.17
CA ASN A 63 2.04 9.95 3.55
C ASN A 63 3.15 10.19 4.58
N PHE A 64 4.41 10.30 4.15
CA PHE A 64 5.49 10.67 5.06
C PHE A 64 5.44 12.14 5.52
N ASN A 65 4.74 13.00 4.77
CA ASN A 65 4.72 14.45 4.98
C ASN A 65 6.13 15.08 4.99
N LYS A 66 7.01 14.62 4.10
CA LYS A 66 8.42 15.06 3.98
C LYS A 66 8.77 15.64 2.61
N GLY A 67 7.76 16.05 1.83
CA GLY A 67 7.92 16.50 0.45
C GLY A 67 8.61 15.44 -0.40
N LEU A 68 8.08 14.21 -0.34
CA LEU A 68 8.58 13.06 -1.08
C LEU A 68 7.61 12.71 -2.19
N ASN A 69 8.16 12.32 -3.33
CA ASN A 69 7.44 11.89 -4.50
C ASN A 69 7.72 10.40 -4.75
N ALA A 70 6.98 9.78 -5.68
CA ALA A 70 7.18 8.38 -6.02
C ALA A 70 8.62 8.06 -6.45
N GLY A 71 9.28 8.97 -7.16
CA GLY A 71 10.67 8.84 -7.59
C GLY A 71 11.68 8.84 -6.45
N ASP A 72 11.33 9.33 -5.27
CA ASP A 72 12.21 9.31 -4.09
C ASP A 72 12.19 7.96 -3.37
N ILE A 73 11.21 7.09 -3.67
CA ILE A 73 11.05 5.81 -3.01
C ILE A 73 11.85 4.75 -3.77
N LEU A 74 12.82 4.13 -3.09
CA LEU A 74 13.50 2.94 -3.61
C LEU A 74 12.71 1.70 -3.21
N PHE A 75 12.17 0.98 -4.18
CA PHE A 75 11.44 -0.26 -3.92
C PHE A 75 11.69 -1.31 -5.00
N TYR A 76 11.44 -2.56 -4.64
CA TYR A 76 11.40 -3.70 -5.53
C TYR A 76 10.11 -4.47 -5.32
N GLY A 77 9.49 -4.95 -6.40
CA GLY A 77 8.28 -5.75 -6.35
C GLY A 77 8.47 -7.11 -7.00
N LYS A 78 7.90 -8.15 -6.38
CA LYS A 78 7.79 -9.49 -6.97
C LYS A 78 6.32 -9.90 -6.98
N ILE A 79 5.79 -10.11 -8.18
CA ILE A 79 4.43 -10.59 -8.38
C ILE A 79 4.45 -12.13 -8.33
N HIS A 80 3.51 -12.68 -7.58
CA HIS A 80 3.30 -14.11 -7.39
C HIS A 80 1.88 -14.46 -7.82
N PHE A 81 1.75 -15.57 -8.51
CA PHE A 81 0.46 -16.20 -8.81
C PHE A 81 0.40 -17.47 -7.97
N SER A 82 -0.56 -17.55 -7.05
CA SER A 82 -0.76 -18.82 -6.33
C SER A 82 -1.35 -19.83 -7.30
N ARG A 83 -0.77 -21.03 -7.31
CA ARG A 83 -1.29 -22.19 -8.04
C ARG A 83 -2.03 -23.10 -7.07
N GLU A 84 -3.07 -22.61 -6.40
CA GLU A 84 -3.95 -23.52 -5.69
C GLU A 84 -4.96 -24.12 -6.65
N ARG A 85 -5.03 -25.45 -6.62
CA ARG A 85 -5.84 -26.38 -7.44
C ARG A 85 -7.36 -26.26 -7.18
N SER A 86 -7.87 -25.08 -6.85
CA SER A 86 -9.31 -24.84 -6.76
C SER A 86 -9.74 -23.93 -7.92
N GLU A 87 -10.79 -24.34 -8.62
CA GLU A 87 -11.24 -23.79 -9.91
C GLU A 87 -11.69 -22.31 -9.88
N LYS A 88 -11.51 -21.57 -8.76
CA LYS A 88 -12.28 -20.35 -8.51
C LYS A 88 -11.53 -19.03 -8.37
N ALA A 89 -10.21 -18.97 -8.26
CA ALA A 89 -9.51 -17.67 -8.40
C ALA A 89 -8.00 -17.85 -8.54
N SER A 90 -7.40 -17.17 -9.52
CA SER A 90 -5.97 -16.80 -9.46
C SER A 90 -5.82 -15.80 -8.31
N PHE A 91 -5.06 -16.12 -7.26
CA PHE A 91 -4.72 -15.14 -6.21
C PHE A 91 -3.37 -14.51 -6.52
N MET A 92 -3.37 -13.65 -7.54
CA MET A 92 -2.22 -12.81 -7.86
C MET A 92 -1.99 -11.80 -6.72
N HIS A 93 -0.76 -11.73 -6.21
CA HIS A 93 -0.35 -10.77 -5.19
C HIS A 93 1.08 -10.30 -5.44
N CYS A 94 1.43 -9.15 -4.86
CA CYS A 94 2.75 -8.56 -4.98
C CYS A 94 3.42 -8.40 -3.61
N HIS A 95 4.64 -8.93 -3.48
CA HIS A 95 5.54 -8.59 -2.38
C HIS A 95 6.38 -7.38 -2.78
N LEU A 96 6.25 -6.29 -2.04
CA LEU A 96 7.09 -5.11 -2.16
C LEU A 96 8.12 -5.08 -1.04
N ILE A 97 9.36 -4.76 -1.39
CA ILE A 97 10.41 -4.40 -0.44
C ILE A 97 10.74 -2.93 -0.68
N VAL A 98 10.53 -2.10 0.32
CA VAL A 98 10.76 -0.65 0.26
C VAL A 98 11.93 -0.29 1.17
N SER A 99 12.91 0.44 0.64
CA SER A 99 14.06 0.90 1.41
C SER A 99 13.61 1.80 2.57
N ARG A 100 14.28 1.69 3.73
CA ARG A 100 14.07 2.62 4.85
C ARG A 100 14.62 4.02 4.53
N LYS A 101 15.38 4.18 3.46
CA LYS A 101 15.93 5.46 3.03
C LYS A 101 15.29 5.86 1.71
N ASP A 102 15.15 7.17 1.50
CA ASP A 102 14.87 7.69 0.17
C ASP A 102 16.04 7.40 -0.78
N GLN A 103 15.84 7.56 -2.09
CA GLN A 103 16.88 7.31 -3.09
C GLN A 103 18.11 8.21 -2.92
N SER A 104 17.94 9.41 -2.34
CA SER A 104 19.06 10.31 -2.04
C SER A 104 19.86 9.90 -0.80
N ASN A 105 19.41 8.86 -0.08
CA ASN A 105 20.01 8.35 1.15
C ASN A 105 20.04 9.38 2.32
N LYS A 106 19.14 10.37 2.30
CA LYS A 106 19.07 11.46 3.31
C LYS A 106 17.93 11.26 4.30
N LYS A 107 16.71 11.01 3.84
CA LYS A 107 15.50 10.92 4.66
C LYS A 107 15.26 9.47 5.12
N LYS A 108 14.93 9.29 6.41
CA LYS A 108 14.46 8.00 6.95
C LYS A 108 12.95 7.86 6.75
N LEU A 109 12.52 6.76 6.15
CA LEU A 109 11.16 6.40 5.76
C LEU A 109 10.73 5.17 6.56
N SER A 110 10.02 5.38 7.66
CA SER A 110 9.54 4.29 8.52
C SER A 110 8.01 4.27 8.52
N PRO A 111 7.36 3.30 7.85
CA PRO A 111 5.90 3.18 7.84
C PRO A 111 5.33 2.65 9.17
N VAL A 112 6.21 2.25 10.09
CA VAL A 112 5.88 1.72 11.43
C VAL A 112 6.06 2.75 12.54
N THR A 113 6.27 4.03 12.20
CA THR A 113 6.37 5.10 13.19
C THR A 113 5.04 5.35 13.91
N ASN A 114 5.10 5.84 15.15
CA ASN A 114 3.94 6.30 15.90
C ASN A 114 3.57 7.76 15.58
N HIS A 115 4.45 8.50 14.92
CA HIS A 115 4.18 9.86 14.47
C HIS A 115 3.30 9.82 13.22
N ARG A 116 2.29 10.70 13.12
CA ARG A 116 1.39 10.75 11.95
C ARG A 116 1.52 12.09 11.21
N ASN A 117 1.12 13.16 11.88
CA ASN A 117 1.19 14.53 11.37
C ASN A 117 1.89 15.44 12.37
N THR A 118 3.05 15.02 12.89
CA THR A 118 3.78 15.83 13.87
C THR A 118 4.37 17.05 13.18
N THR A 119 3.94 18.25 13.59
CA THR A 119 4.44 19.53 13.03
C THR A 119 5.47 20.23 13.93
N LYS A 120 5.58 19.80 15.19
CA LYS A 120 6.42 20.41 16.23
C LYS A 120 7.50 19.44 16.73
N GLY A 121 8.65 20.00 17.12
CA GLY A 121 9.79 19.24 17.63
C GLY A 121 10.75 18.76 16.53
N ALA A 122 11.72 17.93 16.93
CA ALA A 122 12.79 17.46 16.06
C ALA A 122 12.30 16.51 14.94
N ILE A 123 11.17 15.83 15.16
CA ILE A 123 10.56 14.91 14.19
C ILE A 123 9.36 15.58 13.56
N LYS A 124 9.50 16.00 12.30
CA LYS A 124 8.40 16.54 11.49
C LYS A 124 7.89 15.48 10.51
N GLY A 125 6.57 15.43 10.33
CA GLY A 125 5.85 14.44 9.51
C GLY A 125 5.40 13.21 10.30
N GLY A 126 5.30 12.07 9.61
CA GLY A 126 4.87 10.81 10.21
C GLY A 126 4.46 9.80 9.16
N PHE A 127 3.62 8.82 9.48
CA PHE A 127 3.02 7.92 8.51
C PHE A 127 1.71 7.36 9.08
N ASP A 128 0.60 7.54 8.38
CA ASP A 128 -0.70 6.97 8.79
C ASP A 128 -1.11 5.83 7.86
N ARG A 129 -1.00 4.60 8.37
CA ARG A 129 -1.38 3.39 7.61
C ARG A 129 -2.84 3.42 7.17
N LYS A 130 -3.77 3.91 7.99
CA LYS A 130 -5.19 3.98 7.62
C LYS A 130 -5.41 4.92 6.44
N THR A 131 -4.72 6.06 6.45
CA THR A 131 -4.75 7.03 5.35
C THR A 131 -4.21 6.41 4.06
N LEU A 132 -3.11 5.64 4.13
CA LEU A 132 -2.59 4.94 2.95
C LEU A 132 -3.61 3.98 2.37
N PHE A 133 -4.25 3.13 3.18
CA PHE A 133 -5.22 2.16 2.69
C PHE A 133 -6.39 2.84 1.99
N GLN A 134 -6.99 3.87 2.61
CA GLN A 134 -8.10 4.61 2.01
C GLN A 134 -7.71 5.29 0.69
N GLN A 135 -6.52 5.91 0.62
CA GLN A 135 -6.04 6.56 -0.60
C GLN A 135 -5.73 5.54 -1.70
N ALA A 136 -5.10 4.41 -1.33
CA ALA A 136 -4.79 3.34 -2.26
C ALA A 136 -6.07 2.70 -2.84
N GLU A 137 -7.09 2.47 -2.02
CA GLU A 137 -8.41 2.00 -2.47
C GLU A 137 -9.06 3.01 -3.43
N SER A 138 -9.19 4.28 -3.03
CA SER A 138 -9.78 5.29 -3.91
C SER A 138 -9.00 5.46 -5.22
N GLY A 139 -7.67 5.35 -5.16
CA GLY A 139 -6.82 5.41 -6.34
C GLY A 139 -6.97 4.18 -7.24
N PHE A 140 -7.13 2.98 -6.66
CA PHE A 140 -7.45 1.77 -7.42
C PHE A 140 -8.79 1.94 -8.14
N ASP A 141 -9.82 2.39 -7.42
CA ASP A 141 -11.17 2.56 -7.94
C ASP A 141 -11.19 3.52 -9.13
N LYS A 142 -10.46 4.63 -9.02
CA LYS A 142 -10.29 5.59 -10.13
C LYS A 142 -9.48 5.03 -11.30
N LEU A 143 -8.40 4.30 -11.02
CA LEU A 143 -7.50 3.79 -12.05
C LEU A 143 -8.16 2.72 -12.92
N PHE A 144 -8.99 1.87 -12.33
CA PHE A 144 -9.64 0.74 -13.01
C PHE A 144 -11.14 0.93 -13.22
N GLY A 145 -11.73 2.04 -12.77
CA GLY A 145 -13.18 2.28 -12.84
C GLY A 145 -13.96 1.29 -11.98
N TYR A 146 -13.42 0.88 -10.83
CA TYR A 146 -14.08 -0.08 -9.94
C TYR A 146 -15.12 0.63 -9.07
N GLY A 147 -16.40 0.32 -9.31
CA GLY A 147 -17.51 0.77 -8.49
C GLY A 147 -17.59 -0.02 -7.20
N ARG A 148 -16.70 0.29 -6.26
CA ARG A 148 -16.58 -0.43 -4.97
C ARG A 148 -17.85 -0.26 -4.14
N ASP A 149 -18.39 -1.39 -3.69
CA ASP A 149 -19.46 -1.41 -2.71
C ASP A 149 -18.99 -0.90 -1.34
N ILE A 150 -19.86 -0.22 -0.59
CA ILE A 150 -19.52 0.31 0.73
C ILE A 150 -18.99 -0.76 1.68
N GLN A 151 -19.54 -1.97 1.64
CA GLN A 151 -19.11 -3.10 2.47
C GLN A 151 -17.68 -3.55 2.14
N GLU A 152 -17.21 -3.29 0.92
CA GLU A 152 -15.86 -3.63 0.46
C GLU A 152 -14.81 -2.57 0.83
N THR A 153 -15.23 -1.41 1.34
CA THR A 153 -14.29 -0.35 1.71
C THR A 153 -13.48 -0.71 2.96
N PHE A 154 -12.22 -0.27 3.02
CA PHE A 154 -11.39 -0.40 4.21
C PHE A 154 -12.07 0.21 5.43
N VAL A 155 -12.74 1.36 5.25
CA VAL A 155 -13.45 2.04 6.34
C VAL A 155 -14.53 1.16 6.94
N TYR A 156 -15.39 0.59 6.11
CA TYR A 156 -16.44 -0.31 6.56
C TYR A 156 -15.84 -1.53 7.26
N CYS A 157 -14.95 -2.27 6.56
CA CYS A 157 -14.35 -3.49 7.08
C CYS A 157 -13.60 -3.26 8.40
N ASN A 158 -12.80 -2.20 8.48
CA ASN A 158 -12.05 -1.87 9.70
C ASN A 158 -12.99 -1.44 10.85
N THR A 159 -14.08 -0.73 10.56
CA THR A 159 -15.06 -0.31 11.57
C THR A 159 -15.84 -1.50 12.11
N MET A 160 -16.32 -2.39 11.23
CA MET A 160 -17.02 -3.60 11.64
C MET A 160 -16.14 -4.54 12.48
N LYS A 161 -14.84 -4.59 12.19
CA LYS A 161 -13.88 -5.40 12.96
C LYS A 161 -13.49 -4.77 14.29
N ASN A 162 -13.09 -3.49 14.29
CA ASN A 162 -12.37 -2.86 15.40
C ASN A 162 -13.13 -1.70 16.08
N GLY A 163 -14.25 -1.25 15.52
CA GLY A 163 -15.02 -0.11 16.02
C GLY A 163 -15.89 -0.44 17.24
N SER A 164 -16.34 0.60 17.93
CA SER A 164 -17.36 0.53 18.99
C SER A 164 -18.72 0.14 18.42
N ILE A 165 -19.64 -0.30 19.29
CA ILE A 165 -21.02 -0.66 18.88
C ILE A 165 -21.70 0.51 18.15
N SER A 166 -21.55 1.74 18.65
CA SER A 166 -22.14 2.93 18.01
C SER A 166 -21.58 3.19 16.62
N GLU A 167 -20.27 3.02 16.41
CA GLU A 167 -19.66 3.19 15.09
C GLU A 167 -20.10 2.11 14.10
N LYS A 168 -20.26 0.86 14.57
CA LYS A 168 -20.78 -0.24 13.73
C LYS A 168 -22.22 0.01 13.29
N LEU A 169 -23.09 0.45 14.21
CA LEU A 169 -24.48 0.79 13.89
C LEU A 169 -24.57 1.89 12.83
N LYS A 170 -23.79 2.97 12.98
CA LYS A 170 -23.71 4.04 11.98
C LYS A 170 -23.25 3.55 10.61
N MET A 171 -22.29 2.62 10.59
CA MET A 171 -21.78 2.05 9.35
C MET A 171 -22.83 1.18 8.64
N GLN A 172 -23.61 0.41 9.39
CA GLN A 172 -24.73 -0.38 8.86
C GLN A 172 -25.89 0.49 8.37
N GLU A 173 -26.18 1.61 9.04
CA GLU A 173 -27.16 2.59 8.53
C GLU A 173 -26.72 3.16 7.17
N GLN A 174 -25.43 3.51 7.02
CA GLN A 174 -24.91 4.00 5.74
C GLN A 174 -25.02 2.97 4.62
N GLU A 175 -24.80 1.70 4.92
CA GLU A 175 -24.98 0.59 3.99
C GLU A 175 -26.43 0.48 3.50
N LEU A 176 -27.41 0.56 4.40
CA LEU A 176 -28.83 0.53 4.05
C LEU A 176 -29.26 1.70 3.15
N HIS A 177 -28.59 2.84 3.27
CA HIS A 177 -28.87 4.02 2.45
C HIS A 177 -28.09 4.08 1.12
N ALA A 178 -27.12 3.19 0.92
CA ALA A 178 -26.28 3.15 -0.28
C ALA A 178 -26.83 2.24 -1.38
N GLY A 179 -27.78 1.35 -1.06
CA GLY A 179 -28.51 0.50 -2.01
C GLY A 179 -29.76 1.14 -2.58
#